data_AF-A0A356IM72-F1
#
_entry.id   AF-A0A356IM72-F1
#
_cell.length_a   1.000
_cell.length_b   1.000
_cell.length_c   1.000
_cell.angle_alpha   90.00
_cell.angle_beta   90.00
_cell.angle_gamma   90.00
#
_symmetry.space_group_name_H-M   'P 1'
#
loop_
_entity.id
_entity.type
_entity.pdbx_description
1 polymer ?
#
loop_
_entity_poly.entity_id
_entity_poly.type
_entity_poly.pdbx_seq_one_letter_code
_entity_poly.pdbx_strand_id
1 'polypeptide(L)'
;MREAVQDYYGRQLQSSDDLKTSACCDPGAIPGWLKPLLANVHGEILSRYYGCGLVCPPALEGCRVLDLGCGAGRDVYLLAQLVGAAGSVVGVDMTAEQLAVARSHQAYHA
;
A
#
# COMPACT_ATOMS: atom_id res chain seq x y z
N MET A 1 2.26 -20.99 -11.77
CA MET A 1 1.81 -19.58 -11.86
C MET A 1 1.88 -18.89 -10.51
N ARG A 2 1.09 -19.29 -9.49
CA ARG A 2 1.04 -18.64 -8.16
C ARG A 2 2.41 -18.48 -7.48
N GLU A 3 3.19 -19.56 -7.38
CA GLU A 3 4.49 -19.53 -6.70
C GLU A 3 5.50 -18.59 -7.38
N ALA A 4 5.50 -18.54 -8.71
CA ALA A 4 6.35 -17.62 -9.46
C ALA A 4 5.98 -16.15 -9.22
N VAL A 5 4.68 -15.86 -9.09
CA VAL A 5 4.18 -14.50 -8.75
C VAL A 5 4.56 -14.15 -7.31
N GLN A 6 4.35 -15.07 -6.36
CA GLN A 6 4.70 -14.87 -4.96
C GLN A 6 6.21 -14.63 -4.78
N ASP A 7 7.06 -15.40 -5.47
CA ASP A 7 8.51 -15.23 -5.47
C ASP A 7 8.93 -13.87 -6.03
N TYR A 8 8.34 -13.46 -7.15
CA TYR A 8 8.65 -12.19 -7.79
C TYR A 8 8.35 -11.00 -6.87
N TYR A 9 7.13 -10.90 -6.34
CA TYR A 9 6.73 -9.77 -5.49
C TYR A 9 7.25 -9.85 -4.06
N GLY A 10 7.51 -11.06 -3.54
CA GLY A 10 7.99 -11.25 -2.17
C GLY A 10 9.50 -11.16 -2.02
N ARG A 11 10.26 -11.77 -2.95
CA ARG A 11 11.71 -11.93 -2.79
C ARG A 11 12.53 -11.15 -3.82
N GLN A 12 12.09 -11.12 -5.07
CA GLN A 12 12.86 -10.46 -6.14
C GLN A 12 12.73 -8.94 -6.10
N LEU A 13 11.53 -8.39 -5.85
CA LEU A 13 11.32 -6.95 -5.76
C LEU A 13 11.71 -6.43 -4.37
N GLN A 14 12.68 -5.52 -4.32
CA GLN A 14 13.09 -4.80 -3.11
C GLN A 14 12.80 -3.30 -3.21
N SER A 15 12.77 -2.74 -4.42
CA SER A 15 12.40 -1.36 -4.76
C SER A 15 11.46 -1.34 -5.96
N SER A 16 10.70 -0.25 -6.14
CA SER A 16 9.98 0.02 -7.40
C SER A 16 10.91 0.03 -8.62
N ASP A 17 12.21 0.26 -8.44
CA ASP A 17 13.22 0.19 -9.51
C ASP A 17 13.43 -1.23 -10.07
N ASP A 18 13.08 -2.27 -9.30
CA ASP A 18 13.26 -3.67 -9.71
C ASP A 18 12.16 -4.16 -10.67
N LEU A 19 11.15 -3.32 -10.96
CA LEU A 19 10.02 -3.67 -11.80
C LEU A 19 10.47 -3.94 -13.25
N LYS A 20 10.28 -5.18 -13.70
CA LYS A 20 10.62 -5.63 -15.07
C LYS A 20 9.64 -5.15 -16.15
N THR A 21 8.60 -4.40 -15.76
CA THR A 21 7.52 -3.95 -16.65
C THR A 21 7.08 -2.53 -16.30
N SER A 22 6.65 -1.75 -17.29
CA SER A 22 6.07 -0.41 -17.10
C SER A 22 4.62 -0.41 -16.57
N ALA A 23 4.04 -1.59 -16.31
CA ALA A 23 2.63 -1.75 -15.96
C ALA A 23 2.22 -1.13 -14.61
N CYS A 24 3.18 -0.78 -13.75
CA CYS A 24 2.96 -0.33 -12.37
C CYS A 24 3.54 1.07 -12.08
N CYS A 25 3.65 1.90 -13.12
CA CYS A 25 4.20 3.24 -13.01
C CYS A 25 3.26 4.24 -13.68
N ASP A 26 2.01 4.32 -13.21
CA ASP A 26 1.17 5.47 -13.54
C ASP A 26 1.36 6.55 -12.47
N PRO A 27 2.21 7.58 -12.71
CA PRO A 27 2.27 8.78 -11.89
C PRO A 27 1.07 9.70 -12.13
N GLY A 28 -0.02 9.20 -12.73
CA GLY A 28 -1.33 9.82 -12.84
C GLY A 28 -1.66 10.57 -11.57
N ALA A 29 -1.60 11.90 -11.69
CA ALA A 29 -1.31 12.81 -10.60
C ALA A 29 -2.18 12.53 -9.38
N ILE A 30 -1.56 11.99 -8.33
CA ILE A 30 -2.19 11.84 -7.03
C ILE A 30 -2.81 13.21 -6.68
N PRO A 31 -4.14 13.26 -6.44
CA PRO A 31 -4.82 14.50 -6.12
C PRO A 31 -4.07 15.27 -5.03
N GLY A 32 -3.96 16.59 -5.18
CA GLY A 32 -3.14 17.42 -4.27
C GLY A 32 -3.48 17.22 -2.79
N TRP A 33 -4.75 16.96 -2.48
CA TRP A 33 -5.24 16.72 -1.13
C TRP A 33 -4.80 15.39 -0.51
N LEU A 34 -4.37 14.41 -1.31
CA LEU A 34 -3.82 13.13 -0.85
C LEU A 34 -2.32 13.19 -0.55
N LYS A 35 -1.60 14.20 -1.07
CA LYS A 35 -0.16 14.34 -0.87
C LYS A 35 0.26 14.46 0.61
N PRO A 36 -0.44 15.23 1.46
CA PRO A 36 -0.12 15.29 2.89
C PRO A 36 -0.30 13.93 3.58
N LEU A 37 -1.31 13.15 3.18
CA LEU A 37 -1.57 11.83 3.77
C LEU A 37 -0.49 10.81 3.38
N LEU A 38 0.02 10.90 2.15
CA LEU A 38 1.17 10.10 1.72
C LEU A 38 2.46 10.49 2.45
N ALA A 39 2.65 11.76 2.76
CA ALA A 39 3.81 12.21 3.53
C ALA A 39 3.82 11.65 4.96
N ASN A 40 2.67 11.24 5.48
CA ASN A 40 2.55 10.57 6.78
C ASN A 40 2.80 9.05 6.70
N VAL A 41 2.98 8.48 5.50
CA VAL A 41 3.30 7.05 5.34
C VAL A 41 4.81 6.84 5.43
N HIS A 42 5.25 5.82 6.16
CA HIS A 42 6.66 5.53 6.35
C HIS A 42 7.41 5.34 5.01
N GLY A 43 8.62 5.89 4.90
CA GLY A 43 9.39 5.94 3.65
C GLY A 43 9.68 4.58 3.02
N GLU A 44 9.96 3.56 3.85
CA GLU A 44 10.18 2.19 3.35
C GLU A 44 8.94 1.58 2.69
N ILE A 45 7.75 1.92 3.21
CA ILE A 45 6.48 1.48 2.62
C ILE A 45 6.28 2.15 1.27
N LEU A 46 6.59 3.46 1.19
CA LEU A 46 6.49 4.21 -0.05
C LEU A 46 7.45 3.69 -1.14
N SER A 47 8.64 3.23 -0.77
CA SER A 47 9.63 2.68 -1.72
C SER A 47 9.28 1.29 -2.25
N ARG A 48 8.31 0.59 -1.62
CA ARG A 48 7.85 -0.75 -2.01
C ARG A 48 6.43 -0.73 -2.58
N TYR A 49 6.15 0.26 -3.43
CA TYR A 49 4.87 0.37 -4.12
C TYR A 49 4.95 -0.12 -5.57
N TYR A 50 4.06 -1.05 -5.92
CA TYR A 50 3.99 -1.68 -7.25
C TYR A 50 2.57 -1.61 -7.85
N GLY A 51 1.78 -0.62 -7.45
CA GLY A 51 0.40 -0.45 -7.93
C GLY A 51 0.27 0.59 -9.05
N CYS A 52 -0.96 0.79 -9.54
CA CYS A 52 -1.27 1.69 -10.65
C CYS A 52 -2.01 2.97 -10.21
N GLY A 53 -1.97 3.30 -8.92
CA GLY A 53 -2.72 4.40 -8.32
C GLY A 53 -3.53 3.95 -7.10
N LEU A 54 -4.04 4.93 -6.36
CA LEU A 54 -4.88 4.72 -5.18
C LEU A 54 -6.35 4.76 -5.57
N VAL A 55 -7.11 3.75 -5.16
CA VAL A 55 -8.58 3.79 -5.18
C VAL A 55 -9.08 4.42 -3.88
N CYS A 56 -9.57 5.66 -3.94
CA CYS A 56 -10.07 6.39 -2.78
C CYS A 56 -11.51 6.87 -3.01
N PRO A 57 -12.53 6.14 -2.54
CA PRO A 57 -13.92 6.57 -2.57
C PRO A 57 -14.14 7.85 -1.73
N PRO A 58 -15.16 8.66 -2.06
CA PRO A 58 -15.63 9.70 -1.14
C PRO A 58 -16.29 9.08 0.11
N ALA A 59 -16.36 9.86 1.20
CA ALA A 59 -17.05 9.50 2.44
C ALA A 59 -16.55 8.21 3.13
N LEU A 60 -15.25 8.14 3.43
CA LEU A 60 -14.62 7.01 4.10
C LEU A 60 -14.69 7.05 5.64
N GLU A 61 -15.05 8.17 6.25
CA GLU A 61 -15.06 8.33 7.71
C GLU A 61 -15.93 7.25 8.38
N GLY A 62 -15.36 6.51 9.33
CA GLY A 62 -16.01 5.41 10.04
C GLY A 62 -16.16 4.11 9.22
N CYS A 63 -15.74 4.07 7.95
CA CYS A 63 -15.87 2.88 7.12
C CYS A 63 -14.91 1.75 7.53
N ARG A 64 -15.29 0.52 7.14
CA ARG A 64 -14.45 -0.67 7.20
C ARG A 64 -14.03 -1.03 5.78
N VAL A 65 -12.73 -0.96 5.50
CA VAL A 65 -12.18 -1.13 4.15
C VAL A 65 -11.33 -2.39 4.07
N LEU A 66 -11.42 -3.11 2.96
CA LEU A 66 -10.59 -4.26 2.63
C LEU A 66 -9.73 -3.92 1.41
N ASP A 67 -8.41 -4.02 1.54
CA ASP A 67 -7.44 -3.86 0.47
C ASP A 67 -6.88 -5.23 0.05
N LEU A 68 -7.04 -5.57 -1.24
CA LEU A 68 -6.68 -6.89 -1.80
C LEU A 68 -5.42 -6.76 -2.66
N GLY A 69 -4.35 -7.42 -2.25
CA GLY A 69 -3.02 -7.20 -2.81
C GLY A 69 -2.33 -5.98 -2.20
N CYS A 70 -2.41 -5.84 -0.87
CA CYS A 70 -1.99 -4.61 -0.18
C CYS A 70 -0.47 -4.37 -0.18
N GLY A 71 0.34 -5.37 -0.55
CA GLY A 71 1.79 -5.32 -0.50
C GLY A 71 2.30 -4.86 0.87
N ALA A 72 3.24 -3.91 0.88
CA ALA A 72 3.80 -3.31 2.09
C ALA A 72 2.82 -2.37 2.84
N GLY A 73 1.60 -2.17 2.33
CA GLY A 73 0.53 -1.48 3.05
C GLY A 73 0.41 0.03 2.79
N ARG A 74 0.98 0.56 1.70
CA ARG A 74 0.87 1.99 1.37
C ARG A 74 -0.58 2.49 1.41
N ASP A 75 -1.45 1.81 0.68
CA ASP A 75 -2.85 2.24 0.54
C ASP A 75 -3.61 1.96 1.84
N VAL A 76 -3.30 0.87 2.54
CA VAL A 76 -3.83 0.58 3.89
C VAL A 76 -3.58 1.73 4.86
N TYR A 77 -2.33 2.19 4.98
CA TYR A 77 -1.96 3.26 5.92
C TYR A 77 -2.48 4.63 5.51
N LEU A 78 -2.58 4.88 4.21
CA LEU A 78 -3.22 6.10 3.71
C LEU A 78 -4.72 6.09 4.03
N LEU A 79 -5.42 4.99 3.72
CA LEU A 79 -6.86 4.85 3.95
C LEU A 79 -7.18 4.85 5.45
N ALA A 80 -6.29 4.34 6.31
CA ALA A 80 -6.42 4.39 7.77
C ALA A 80 -6.59 5.84 8.29
N GLN A 81 -5.87 6.79 7.70
CA GLN A 81 -6.01 8.21 8.03
C GLN A 81 -7.38 8.78 7.62
N LEU A 82 -7.97 8.25 6.53
CA LEU A 82 -9.24 8.72 5.98
C LEU A 82 -10.46 8.12 6.67
N VAL A 83 -10.39 6.85 7.06
CA VAL A 83 -11.49 6.21 7.79
C VAL A 83 -11.55 6.67 9.24
N GLY A 84 -10.45 7.22 9.78
CA GLY A 84 -10.38 7.78 11.12
C GLY A 84 -10.53 6.73 12.23
N ALA A 85 -10.54 7.19 13.48
CA ALA A 85 -10.52 6.32 14.66
C ALA A 85 -11.77 5.43 14.82
N ALA A 86 -12.90 5.80 14.20
CA ALA A 86 -14.13 5.00 14.20
C ALA A 86 -14.15 3.94 13.09
N GLY A 87 -13.23 4.03 12.13
CA GLY A 87 -13.12 3.12 10.99
C GLY A 87 -11.99 2.10 11.15
N SER A 88 -11.80 1.27 10.12
CA SER A 88 -10.67 0.33 10.07
C SER A 88 -10.35 -0.06 8.64
N VAL A 89 -9.09 -0.45 8.41
CA VAL A 89 -8.63 -0.98 7.12
C VAL A 89 -7.93 -2.31 7.35
N VAL A 90 -8.25 -3.30 6.53
CA VAL A 90 -7.62 -4.62 6.55
C VAL A 90 -6.94 -4.83 5.20
N GLY A 91 -5.62 -5.05 5.21
CA GLY A 91 -4.87 -5.46 4.03
C GLY A 91 -4.73 -6.98 3.95
N VAL A 92 -4.91 -7.54 2.77
CA VAL A 92 -4.63 -8.95 2.46
C VAL A 92 -3.61 -9.02 1.34
N ASP A 93 -2.53 -9.75 1.56
CA ASP A 93 -1.53 -10.04 0.52
C ASP A 93 -1.08 -11.50 0.61
N MET A 94 -0.57 -12.05 -0.49
CA MET A 94 -0.04 -13.41 -0.56
C MET A 94 1.46 -13.49 -0.23
N THR A 95 2.15 -12.36 -0.17
CA THR A 95 3.60 -12.27 0.03
C THR A 95 3.92 -12.00 1.50
N ALA A 96 4.55 -12.97 2.16
CA ALA A 96 4.86 -12.87 3.59
C ALA A 96 5.89 -11.77 3.87
N GLU A 97 6.81 -11.56 2.93
CA GLU A 97 7.87 -10.57 2.98
C GLU A 97 7.31 -9.13 2.96
N GLN A 98 6.33 -8.85 2.09
CA GLN A 98 5.68 -7.54 2.07
C GLN A 98 4.84 -7.30 3.33
N LEU A 99 4.11 -8.34 3.78
CA LEU A 99 3.35 -8.27 5.04
C LEU A 99 4.27 -8.06 6.25
N ALA A 100 5.49 -8.59 6.23
CA ALA A 100 6.46 -8.36 7.30
C ALA A 100 6.88 -6.88 7.35
N VAL A 101 7.15 -6.26 6.20
CA VAL A 101 7.42 -4.81 6.12
C VAL A 101 6.23 -4.02 6.65
N ALA A 102 5.02 -4.30 6.17
CA ALA A 102 3.79 -3.63 6.62
C ALA A 102 3.68 -3.69 8.15
N ARG A 103 3.71 -4.89 8.72
CA ARG A 103 3.56 -5.11 10.18
C ARG A 103 4.66 -4.45 11.01
N SER A 104 5.90 -4.42 10.52
CA SER A 104 7.02 -3.78 11.24
C SER A 104 6.82 -2.28 11.44
N HIS A 105 6.07 -1.63 10.55
CA HIS A 105 5.76 -0.20 10.58
C HIS A 105 4.40 0.12 11.18
N GLN A 106 3.69 -0.86 11.74
CA GLN A 106 2.35 -0.63 12.30
C GLN A 106 2.38 0.36 13.46
N ALA A 107 3.40 0.31 14.33
CA ALA A 107 3.53 1.24 15.46
C ALA A 107 3.82 2.69 15.03
N TYR A 108 4.46 2.90 13.88
CA TYR A 108 4.69 4.24 13.33
C TYR A 108 3.37 4.91 12.90
N HIS A 109 2.36 4.10 12.51
CA HIS A 109 1.07 4.58 12.00
C HIS A 109 -0.08 4.40 13.02
N ALA A 110 0.22 4.14 14.29
CA ALA A 110 -0.76 3.91 15.36
C ALA A 110 -1.18 5.20 16.08
#